data_AF-A0A2K3KJC0-F1
#
_entry.id   AF-A0A2K3KJC0-F1
#
_cell.length_a   1.000
_cell.length_b   1.000
_cell.length_c   1.000
_cell.angle_alpha   90.00
_cell.angle_beta   90.00
_cell.angle_gamma   90.00
#
_symmetry.space_group_name_H-M   'P 1'
#
loop_
_entity.id
_entity.type
_entity.pdbx_description
1 polymer ?
#
loop_
_entity_poly.entity_id
_entity_poly.type
_entity_poly.pdbx_seq_one_letter_code
_entity_poly.pdbx_strand_id
1 'polypeptide(L)' 'MCAQMYYRGKMFGFVHLYNDQEAVPTGFIKLLKKQDSVVSTYRDHVHALSKGVPPRAVMSELFGKATGCYRRQ' A
#
# COMPACT_ATOMS: atom_id res chain seq x y z
N MET A 1 -12.27 -4.70 -2.62
CA MET A 1 -12.50 -4.84 -1.16
C MET A 1 -12.23 -3.56 -0.37
N CYS A 2 -11.11 -2.86 -0.56
CA CYS A 2 -10.81 -1.62 0.17
C CYS A 2 -11.88 -0.52 -0.01
N ALA A 3 -12.32 -0.25 -1.25
CA ALA A 3 -13.40 0.70 -1.53
C ALA A 3 -14.67 0.41 -0.69
N GLN A 4 -15.10 -0.84 -0.69
CA GLN A 4 -16.28 -1.27 0.08
C GLN A 4 -16.09 -1.08 1.58
N MET A 5 -14.90 -1.37 2.12
CA MET A 5 -14.62 -1.21 3.55
C MET A 5 -14.52 0.26 3.96
N TYR A 6 -14.03 1.12 3.06
CA TYR A 6 -14.08 2.57 3.21
C TYR A 6 -15.53 3.08 3.30
N TYR A 7 -16.40 2.68 2.37
CA TYR A 7 -17.83 3.05 2.41
C TYR A 7 -18.58 2.49 3.63
N ARG A 8 -18.07 1.41 4.24
CA ARG A 8 -18.60 0.84 5.48
C ARG A 8 -18.03 1.48 6.76
N GLY A 9 -17.22 2.54 6.63
CA GLY A 9 -16.60 3.23 7.77
C GLY A 9 -15.60 2.36 8.53
N LYS A 10 -15.00 1.36 7.88
CA LYS A 10 -13.99 0.47 8.47
C LYS A 10 -12.56 0.89 8.14
N MET A 11 -12.38 1.77 7.17
CA MET A 11 -11.10 2.41 6.84
C MET A 11 -11.27 3.90 7.05
N PHE A 12 -10.28 4.53 7.67
CA PHE A 12 -10.33 5.94 8.08
C PHE A 12 -9.30 6.76 7.30
N GLY A 13 -9.53 8.06 7.16
CA GLY A 13 -8.66 8.96 6.40
C GLY A 13 -8.94 8.94 4.91
N PHE A 14 -7.89 9.00 4.08
CA PHE A 14 -8.00 8.99 2.62
C PHE A 14 -7.48 7.67 2.04
N VAL A 15 -8.20 7.12 1.06
CA VAL A 15 -7.81 5.89 0.37
C VAL A 15 -7.77 6.16 -1.13
N HIS A 16 -6.58 6.16 -1.72
CA HIS A 16 -6.39 6.29 -3.17
C HIS A 16 -6.07 4.92 -3.76
N LEU A 17 -6.96 4.36 -4.59
CA LEU A 17 -6.85 2.98 -5.08
C LEU A 17 -6.00 2.87 -6.36
N TYR A 18 -5.08 1.91 -6.43
CA TYR A 18 -4.18 1.71 -7.58
C TYR A 18 -4.74 0.71 -8.60
N ASN A 19 -6.07 0.52 -8.62
CA ASN A 19 -6.70 -0.40 -9.56
C ASN A 19 -6.38 0.02 -11.00
N ASP A 20 -6.14 -0.96 -11.86
CA ASP A 20 -5.84 -0.81 -13.30
C ASP A 20 -4.48 -0.17 -13.61
N GLN A 21 -3.65 0.08 -12.59
CA GLN A 21 -2.31 0.65 -12.74
C GLN A 21 -1.21 -0.25 -12.17
N GLU A 22 -1.56 -1.45 -11.70
CA GLU A 22 -0.70 -2.35 -10.92
C GLU A 22 0.59 -2.74 -11.66
N ALA A 23 0.52 -2.82 -12.99
CA ALA A 23 1.66 -3.15 -13.84
C ALA A 23 2.82 -2.16 -13.70
N VAL A 24 2.55 -0.89 -13.38
CA VAL A 24 3.57 0.16 -13.28
C VAL A 24 4.55 -0.13 -12.13
N PRO A 25 4.13 -0.11 -10.85
CA PRO A 25 5.02 -0.39 -9.72
C PRO A 25 5.62 -1.79 -9.80
N THR A 26 4.82 -2.81 -10.13
CA THR A 26 5.33 -4.18 -10.17
C THR A 26 6.38 -4.39 -11.26
N GLY A 27 6.24 -3.72 -12.40
CA GLY A 27 7.19 -3.79 -13.51
C GLY A 27 8.54 -3.18 -13.16
N PHE A 28 8.58 -1.88 -12.82
CA PHE A 28 9.86 -1.20 -12.62
C PHE A 28 10.56 -1.68 -11.34
N ILE A 29 9.83 -1.99 -10.27
CA ILE A 29 10.43 -2.42 -9.00
C ILE A 29 11.17 -3.75 -9.15
N LYS A 30 10.69 -4.64 -10.03
CA LYS A 30 11.36 -5.93 -10.32
C LYS A 30 12.73 -5.74 -10.98
N LEU A 31 12.97 -4.62 -11.65
CA LEU A 31 14.23 -4.29 -12.31
C LEU A 31 15.22 -3.58 -11.37
N LEU A 32 14.77 -3.15 -10.19
CA LEU A 32 15.61 -2.47 -9.20
C LEU A 32 16.45 -3.45 -8.39
N LYS A 33 17.62 -2.98 -7.93
CA LYS A 33 18.41 -3.67 -6.93
C LYS A 33 17.78 -3.52 -5.55
N LYS A 34 18.12 -4.42 -4.64
CA LYS A 34 17.60 -4.42 -3.27
C LYS A 34 17.88 -3.11 -2.53
N GLN A 35 19.04 -2.50 -2.77
CA GLN A 35 19.45 -1.21 -2.17
C GLN A 35 18.77 0.02 -2.77
N ASP A 36 18.08 -0.11 -3.90
CA ASP A 36 17.51 1.04 -4.58
C ASP A 36 16.25 1.50 -3.84
N SER A 37 16.18 2.82 -3.61
CA SER A 37 15.07 3.46 -2.94
C SER A 37 13.96 3.80 -3.93
N VAL A 38 12.72 3.63 -3.49
CA VAL A 38 11.52 3.98 -4.27
C VAL A 38 10.72 4.98 -3.46
N VAL A 39 10.38 6.11 -4.07
CA VAL A 39 9.51 7.14 -3.50
C VAL A 39 8.24 7.18 -4.32
N SER A 40 7.10 7.19 -3.64
CA SER A 40 5.78 7.36 -4.24
C SER A 40 5.01 8.44 -3.49
N THR A 41 3.88 8.86 -4.03
CA THR A 41 2.96 9.82 -3.40
C THR A 41 1.89 9.08 -2.59
N TYR A 42 0.70 9.64 -2.45
CA TYR A 42 -0.42 9.12 -1.66
C TYR A 42 -1.12 7.86 -2.24
N ARG A 43 -0.57 7.28 -3.33
CA ARG A 43 -1.08 6.06 -3.97
C ARG A 43 0.03 5.00 -3.94
N ASP A 44 0.49 4.63 -2.77
CA ASP A 44 1.74 3.89 -2.57
C ASP A 44 1.57 2.41 -2.23
N HIS A 45 0.35 1.94 -1.94
CA HIS A 45 0.16 0.57 -1.42
C HIS A 45 0.68 -0.51 -2.38
N VAL A 46 0.54 -0.37 -3.70
CA VAL A 46 1.11 -1.34 -4.66
C VAL A 46 2.63 -1.19 -4.80
N HIS A 47 3.19 0.01 -4.58
CA HIS A 47 4.64 0.21 -4.50
C HIS A 47 5.22 -0.52 -3.28
N ALA A 48 4.58 -0.38 -2.12
CA ALA A 48 4.97 -1.07 -0.90
C ALA A 48 4.90 -2.60 -1.06
N LEU A 49 3.81 -3.12 -1.64
CA LEU A 49 3.67 -4.54 -1.95
C LEU A 49 4.77 -5.02 -2.91
N SER A 50 5.04 -4.27 -3.97
CA SER A 50 6.05 -4.62 -4.98
C SER A 50 7.48 -4.58 -4.42
N LYS A 51 7.77 -3.71 -3.43
CA LYS A 51 9.03 -3.71 -2.67
C LYS A 51 9.12 -4.77 -1.57
N GLY A 52 8.10 -5.62 -1.42
CA GLY A 52 8.10 -6.78 -0.53
C GLY A 52 7.51 -6.55 0.85
N VAL A 53 6.81 -5.44 1.09
CA VAL A 53 6.07 -5.24 2.34
C VAL A 53 4.92 -6.25 2.41
N PRO A 54 4.76 -7.01 3.51
CA PRO A 54 3.73 -8.04 3.60
C PRO A 54 2.32 -7.45 3.41
N PRO A 55 1.44 -8.08 2.60
CA PRO A 55 0.08 -7.58 2.39
C PRO A 55 -0.72 -7.39 3.67
N ARG A 56 -0.52 -8.27 4.66
CA ARG A 56 -1.16 -8.16 5.97
C ARG A 56 -0.78 -6.88 6.70
N ALA A 57 0.48 -6.45 6.59
CA ALA A 57 0.96 -5.23 7.23
C ALA A 57 0.36 -3.99 6.52
N VAL A 58 0.34 -3.99 5.18
CA VAL A 58 -0.26 -2.91 4.37
C VAL A 58 -1.74 -2.76 4.70
N MET A 59 -2.49 -3.87 4.75
CA MET A 59 -3.89 -3.84 5.13
C MET A 59 -4.08 -3.42 6.59
N SER A 60 -3.22 -3.87 7.51
CA SER A 60 -3.29 -3.45 8.91
C SER A 60 -3.15 -1.93 9.06
N GLU A 61 -2.27 -1.31 8.29
CA GLU A 61 -2.12 0.15 8.22
C GLU A 61 -3.40 0.83 7.73
N LEU A 62 -3.93 0.37 6.59
CA LEU A 62 -5.15 0.91 5.98
C LEU A 62 -6.40 0.80 6.87
N PHE A 63 -6.39 -0.15 7.81
CA PHE A 63 -7.44 -0.35 8.80
C PHE A 63 -7.13 0.32 10.16
N GLY A 64 -6.02 1.06 10.30
CA GLY A 64 -5.62 1.72 11.54
C GLY A 64 -5.30 0.75 12.69
N LYS A 65 -4.72 -0.41 12.39
CA LYS A 65 -4.37 -1.43 13.39
C LYS A 65 -2.93 -1.24 13.88
N ALA A 66 -2.69 -1.58 15.16
CA ALA A 66 -1.35 -1.57 15.76
C ALA A 66 -0.31 -2.47 15.05
N THR A 67 -0.76 -3.42 14.22
CA THR A 67 0.09 -4.27 13.39
C THR A 67 0.39 -3.69 12.00
N GLY A 68 0.08 -2.40 11.78
CA GLY A 68 0.40 -1.66 10.56
C GLY A 68 1.91 -1.59 10.27
N CYS A 69 2.24 -1.35 9.01
CA CYS A 69 3.62 -1.12 8.57
C CYS A 69 4.22 0.10 9.27
N TYR A 70 3.37 1.08 9.62
CA TYR A 70 3.75 2.30 10.29
C TYR A 70 2.97 2.42 11.61
N ARG A 71 3.62 2.06 12.71
CA ARG A 71 2.99 1.90 14.04
C ARG A 71 2.49 3.19 14.73
N ARG A 72 2.40 4.32 14.02
CA ARG A 72 2.04 5.63 14.61
C ARG A 72 0.93 6.32 13.82
N GLN A 73 -0.28 5.77 13.87
CA GLN A 73 -1.53 6.47 13.57
C GLN A 73 -2.60 6.06 14.58
#